data_AF-A0A2V5XD54-F1
#
_entry.id   AF-A0A2V5XD54-F1
#
_cell.length_a   1.000
_cell.length_b   1.000
_cell.length_c   1.000
_cell.angle_alpha   90.00
_cell.angle_beta   90.00
_cell.angle_gamma   90.00
#
_symmetry.space_group_name_H-M   'P 1'
#
loop_
_entity.id
_entity.type
_entity.pdbx_description
1 polymer ?
#
loop_
_entity_poly.entity_id
_entity_poly.type
_entity_poly.pdbx_seq_one_letter_code
_entity_poly.pdbx_strand_id
1 'polypeptide(L)' 'MSTVKEIEAAIPKLSRAEIEEIRDWIDDYLEDRFELTDEVKAKLDQSRREIATGQYTTRQPK' A
#
# COMPACT_ATOMS: atom_id res chain seq x y z
N MET A 1 18.84 22.94 9.59
CA MET A 1 18.84 21.53 10.02
C MET A 1 17.98 20.74 9.06
N SER A 2 18.23 19.44 8.87
CA SER A 2 17.34 18.59 8.06
C SER A 2 16.15 18.19 8.91
N THR A 3 14.94 18.40 8.42
CA THR A 3 13.69 17.98 9.07
C THR A 3 13.71 16.49 9.43
N VAL A 4 14.37 15.67 8.61
CA VAL A 4 14.55 14.23 8.88
C VAL A 4 15.32 13.98 10.17
N LYS A 5 16.41 14.72 10.41
CA LYS A 5 17.23 14.56 11.62
C LYS A 5 16.49 14.98 12.89
N GLU A 6 15.57 15.93 12.79
CA GLU A 6 14.73 16.36 13.90
C GLU A 6 13.72 15.28 14.27
N ILE A 7 13.11 14.62 13.26
CA ILE A 7 12.20 13.49 13.44
C ILE A 7 12.95 12.29 14.04
N GLU A 8 14.13 11.94 13.51
CA GLU A 8 14.97 10.86 14.05
C GLU A 8 15.33 11.07 15.52
N ALA A 9 15.53 12.33 15.95
CA ALA A 9 15.80 12.66 17.35
C ALA A 9 14.55 12.65 18.25
N ALA A 10 13.36 12.76 17.66
CA ALA A 10 12.08 12.72 18.37
C ALA A 10 11.59 11.28 18.58
N ILE A 11 11.77 10.38 17.61
CA ILE A 11 11.28 8.99 17.65
C ILE A 11 11.70 8.23 18.93
N PRO A 12 12.96 8.30 19.42
CA PRO A 12 13.36 7.58 20.63
C PRO A 12 12.68 8.04 21.92
N LYS A 13 11.99 9.19 21.90
CA LYS A 13 11.28 9.75 23.07
C LYS A 13 9.83 9.29 23.15
N LEU A 14 9.34 8.60 22.12
CA LEU A 14 7.98 8.12 22.05
C LEU A 14 7.84 6.76 22.73
N SER A 15 6.63 6.48 23.21
CA SER A 15 6.24 5.14 23.61
C SER A 15 6.13 4.21 22.40
N ARG A 16 6.12 2.90 22.64
CA ARG A 16 5.95 1.91 21.57
C ARG A 16 4.64 2.12 20.78
N ALA A 17 3.55 2.44 21.47
CA ALA A 17 2.25 2.64 20.82
C ALA A 17 2.28 3.85 19.87
N GLU A 18 2.89 4.96 20.29
CA GLU A 18 3.05 6.15 19.44
C GLU A 18 3.98 5.88 18.23
N ILE A 19 5.01 5.05 18.39
CA ILE A 19 5.87 4.62 17.27
C ILE A 19 5.09 3.77 16.28
N GLU A 20 4.26 2.84 16.76
CA GLU A 20 3.41 2.01 15.91
C GLU A 20 2.37 2.87 15.16
N GLU A 21 1.76 3.87 15.81
CA GLU A 21 0.85 4.83 15.16
C GLU A 21 1.54 5.64 14.05
N ILE A 22 2.76 6.14 14.30
CA ILE A 22 3.53 6.86 13.28
C ILE A 22 3.90 5.92 12.12
N ARG A 23 4.25 4.67 12.41
CA ARG A 23 4.58 3.70 11.36
C ARG A 23 3.39 3.45 10.46
N ASP A 24 2.22 3.18 11.03
CA ASP A 24 0.99 2.93 10.27
C ASP A 24 0.66 4.14 9.39
N TRP A 25 0.76 5.36 9.95
CA TRP A 25 0.56 6.59 9.18
C TRP A 25 1.57 6.76 8.02
N ILE A 26 2.84 6.42 8.23
CA ILE A 26 3.87 6.49 7.16
C ILE A 26 3.55 5.48 6.07
N ASP A 27 3.16 4.26 6.44
CA ASP A 27 2.82 3.21 5.49
C ASP A 27 1.63 3.66 4.61
N ASP A 28 0.56 4.19 5.21
CA ASP A 28 -0.59 4.77 4.49
C ASP A 28 -0.18 5.94 3.58
N TYR A 29 0.60 6.90 4.11
CA TYR A 29 1.05 8.08 3.36
C TYR A 29 1.91 7.73 2.14
N LEU A 30 2.72 6.68 2.24
CA LEU A 30 3.53 6.18 1.13
C LEU A 30 2.68 5.39 0.14
N GLU A 31 1.76 4.54 0.64
CA GLU A 31 0.85 3.76 -0.20
C GLU A 31 -0.01 4.66 -1.09
N ASP A 32 -0.56 5.75 -0.55
CA ASP A 32 -1.34 6.75 -1.30
C ASP A 32 -0.58 7.40 -2.47
N ARG A 33 0.76 7.35 -2.44
CA ARG A 33 1.64 7.94 -3.45
C ARG A 33 2.16 6.93 -4.46
N PHE A 34 1.95 5.64 -4.22
CA PHE A 34 2.34 4.62 -5.18
C PHE A 34 1.30 4.53 -6.29
N GLU A 35 1.80 4.44 -7.51
CA GLU A 35 0.98 4.09 -8.66
C GLU A 35 1.13 2.60 -8.98
N LEU A 36 0.06 2.01 -9.52
CA LEU A 36 0.15 0.67 -10.09
C LEU A 36 1.20 0.67 -11.21
N THR A 37 2.06 -0.34 -11.21
CA THR A 37 3.01 -0.55 -12.30
C THR A 37 2.27 -0.84 -13.61
N ASP A 38 2.91 -0.57 -14.74
CA ASP A 38 2.32 -0.83 -16.05
C ASP A 38 1.99 -2.31 -16.26
N GLU A 39 2.79 -3.22 -15.68
CA GLU A 39 2.49 -4.65 -15.69
C GLU A 39 1.17 -4.97 -14.96
N VAL A 40 0.96 -4.40 -13.77
CA VAL A 40 -0.27 -4.62 -13.00
C VAL A 40 -1.47 -4.02 -13.74
N LYS A 41 -1.33 -2.81 -14.30
CA LYS A 41 -2.36 -2.18 -15.14
C LYS A 41 -2.74 -3.08 -16.32
N ALA A 42 -1.74 -3.63 -17.03
CA ALA A 42 -1.96 -4.52 -18.17
C ALA A 42 -2.69 -5.82 -17.79
N LYS A 43 -2.32 -6.44 -16.66
CA LYS A 43 -3.00 -7.64 -16.15
C LYS A 43 -4.44 -7.35 -15.75
N LEU A 44 -4.72 -6.21 -15.10
CA LEU A 44 -6.08 -5.82 -14.76
C LEU A 44 -6.95 -5.61 -16.00
N ASP A 45 -6.40 -4.98 -17.04
CA ASP A 45 -7.10 -4.81 -18.32
C ASP A 45 -7.37 -6.15 -19.01
N GLN A 46 -6.44 -7.10 -18.92
CA GLN A 46 -6.66 -8.46 -19.38
C GLN A 46 -7.78 -9.14 -18.59
N SER A 47 -7.74 -9.12 -17.26
CA SER A 47 -8.77 -9.74 -16.41
C SER A 47 -10.16 -9.13 -16.66
N ARG A 48 -10.26 -7.82 -16.90
CA ARG A 48 -11.52 -7.17 -17.30
C ARG A 48 -12.08 -7.75 -18.61
N ARG A 49 -11.23 -7.98 -19.61
CA ARG A 49 -11.63 -8.62 -20.88
C ARG A 49 -12.08 -10.06 -20.66
N GLU A 50 -11.33 -10.83 -19.90
CA GLU A 50 -11.64 -12.24 -19.57
C GLU A 50 -12.99 -12.36 -18.83
N ILE A 51 -13.26 -11.48 -17.86
CA ILE A 51 -14.55 -11.44 -17.17
C ILE A 51 -15.69 -11.11 -18.15
N ALA A 52 -15.49 -10.12 -19.02
CA ALA A 52 -16.49 -9.72 -20.02
C ALA A 52 -16.81 -10.83 -21.04
N THR A 53 -15.85 -11.71 -21.35
CA THR A 53 -16.04 -12.85 -22.25
C THR A 53 -16.45 -14.14 -21.54
N GLY A 54 -16.66 -14.11 -20.22
CA GLY A 54 -17.05 -15.28 -19.43
C GLY A 54 -15.89 -16.24 -19.12
N GLN A 55 -14.64 -15.83 -19.36
CA GLN A 55 -13.42 -16.59 -19.09
C GLN A 55 -12.88 -16.33 -17.68
N TYR A 56 -13.69 -16.56 -16.65
CA TYR A 56 -13.27 -16.37 -15.26
C TYR A 56 -13.57 -17.60 -14.40
N THR A 57 -12.89 -17.70 -13.27
CA THR A 57 -13.20 -18.69 -12.24
C THR A 57 -13.76 -17.99 -11.01
N THR A 58 -14.75 -18.61 -10.36
CA THR A 58 -15.28 -18.14 -9.07
C THR A 58 -14.93 -19.15 -8.00
N ARG A 59 -14.48 -18.69 -6.83
CA ARG A 59 -14.34 -19.55 -5.66
C ARG A 59 -15.69 -20.18 -5.33
N GLN A 60 -15.75 -21.51 -5.32
CA GLN A 60 -16.89 -22.29 -4.84
C GLN A 60 -16.54 -22.73 -3.40
N PRO A 61 -17.05 -22.05 -2.35
CA PRO A 61 -16.84 -22.50 -0.99
C PRO A 61 -17.51 -23.88 -0.79
N LYS A 62 -16.81 -24.78 -0.10
CA LYS A 62 -17.35 -26.06 0.37
C LYS A 62 -18.07 -25.88 1.69
#